data_AF-A0AAD9IL25-F1
#
_entry.id   AF-A0AAD9IL25-F1
#
_cell.length_a   1.000
_cell.length_b   1.000
_cell.length_c   1.000
_cell.angle_alpha   90.00
_cell.angle_beta   90.00
_cell.angle_gamma   90.00
#
_symmetry.space_group_name_H-M   'P 1'
#
loop_
_entity.id
_entity.type
_entity.pdbx_description
1 polymer ?
#
loop_
_entity_poly.entity_id
_entity_poly.type
_entity_poly.pdbx_seq_one_letter_code
_entity_poly.pdbx_strand_id
1 'polypeptide(L)'
;MRWSSAPLGDDPTRLSLLVHEAPETGQLDVEAAEKLGISRGPLFGKLKRGETVLNDEGRRISPADVLGPGRRGRRVAVVELSGLPAAPEPVPLPSMQAPMSEGTPCDALVALVDRAAVDGAGDAIARAALAAKAREVIYWTRDADGLRCQAGLPAPPVTVAGAHDLHDLARAEPNGELWPAGSGALQALSSEERVDVLRAIADTLEAHTDEILAANAEDVEASKGKISDSLLQRLILKPAKIAQLAEGIRSIARQEEPLGHVLSATQIAEGLELRKISVPIGVLLIIFEARPDALPQIVALAIRSGNGLLLKGGKEAARSNALLHALIARVLDERVPAVGAGLVSLVTSRDEIDALLKLDDVIDLVIPRGGNALVSYIQHSTRIPVLGHADGICHVYLDVDADPAKALAIAVDSKADYPAACNAAETILVHEALADSLAPRVVEALKNAGVTVHAGPRAAARFPDLPRAETMRHEYSSLDVALELVPDLDAAIEHIHANGSGHTEVIVTEDAATADAFLSKVDAACVHHNASSRFSDGFRYGLGAEVGISTGRIHARGPVGVEGLLTTKFVLRGNGQLVAKDTGVKYTHVIRDPRSL
;
A
#
# COMPACT_ATOMS: atom_id res chain seq x y z
N MET A 1 37.59 6.52 18.60
CA MET A 1 36.44 6.71 19.51
C MET A 1 36.53 8.09 20.11
N ARG A 2 35.41 8.82 20.22
CA ARG A 2 35.33 10.10 20.95
C ARG A 2 34.24 9.99 22.03
N TRP A 3 34.51 10.55 23.20
CA TRP A 3 33.61 10.61 24.35
C TRP A 3 33.15 12.05 24.57
N SER A 4 31.87 12.25 24.83
CA SER A 4 31.29 13.55 25.23
C SER A 4 30.14 13.34 26.21
N SER A 5 30.07 14.16 27.26
CA SER A 5 29.05 14.09 28.32
C SER A 5 28.26 15.40 28.42
N ALA A 6 26.94 15.32 28.55
CA ALA A 6 26.06 16.48 28.75
C ALA A 6 25.01 16.21 29.86
N PRO A 7 24.65 17.22 30.68
CA PRO A 7 23.56 17.13 31.65
C PRO A 7 22.17 17.25 31.00
N LEU A 8 21.16 16.55 31.51
CA LEU A 8 19.76 16.66 31.08
C LEU A 8 19.01 17.70 31.91
N GLY A 9 19.00 18.96 31.47
CA GLY A 9 18.22 20.02 32.14
C GLY A 9 18.52 20.15 33.64
N ASP A 10 17.51 20.47 34.44
CA ASP A 10 17.61 20.59 35.91
C ASP A 10 17.64 19.22 36.66
N ASP A 11 17.66 18.10 35.93
CA ASP A 11 17.77 16.74 36.49
C ASP A 11 19.25 16.32 36.59
N PRO A 12 19.74 15.79 37.74
CA PRO A 12 21.13 15.39 37.91
C PRO A 12 21.59 14.20 37.04
N THR A 13 20.75 13.65 36.18
CA THR A 13 21.10 12.59 35.23
C THR A 13 22.08 13.09 34.16
N ARG A 14 23.26 12.44 34.07
CA ARG A 14 24.26 12.72 33.03
C ARG A 14 24.21 11.65 31.94
N LEU A 15 24.04 12.08 30.69
CA LEU A 15 24.18 11.21 29.52
C LEU A 15 25.60 11.33 28.96
N SER A 16 26.21 10.19 28.65
CA SER A 16 27.46 10.13 27.89
C SER A 16 27.26 9.43 26.56
N LEU A 17 27.71 10.06 25.48
CA LEU A 17 27.65 9.53 24.12
C LEU A 17 29.03 9.01 23.69
N LEU A 18 29.06 7.78 23.20
CA LEU A 18 30.22 7.20 22.54
C LEU A 18 29.87 6.88 21.08
N VAL A 19 30.55 7.54 20.15
CA VAL A 19 30.44 7.20 18.72
C VAL A 19 31.62 6.32 18.32
N HIS A 20 31.30 5.12 17.82
CA HIS A 20 32.27 4.18 17.28
C HIS A 20 32.09 4.10 15.76
N GLU A 21 33.15 4.45 15.02
CA GLU A 21 33.20 4.28 13.57
C GLU A 21 34.07 3.05 13.27
N ALA A 22 33.45 1.97 12.79
CA ALA A 22 34.17 0.79 12.32
C ALA A 22 34.31 0.85 10.78
N PRO A 23 35.49 0.55 10.21
CA PRO A 23 35.64 0.38 8.77
C PRO A 23 34.94 -0.91 8.32
N GLU A 24 34.08 -0.80 7.31
CA GLU A 24 33.40 -1.94 6.66
C GLU A 24 33.93 -2.15 5.24
N THR A 25 33.77 -3.40 4.76
CA THR A 25 33.98 -3.82 3.38
C THR A 25 33.13 -2.99 2.41
N GLY A 26 33.72 -2.51 1.32
CA GLY A 26 33.01 -1.64 0.37
C GLY A 26 31.89 -2.34 -0.39
N GLN A 27 31.10 -1.57 -1.13
CA GLN A 27 29.99 -2.13 -1.92
C GLN A 27 30.53 -3.08 -2.97
N LEU A 28 29.90 -4.24 -3.11
CA LEU A 28 30.18 -5.18 -4.20
C LEU A 28 29.75 -4.56 -5.52
N ASP A 29 30.73 -4.35 -6.41
CA ASP A 29 30.54 -4.00 -7.80
C ASP A 29 30.03 -5.23 -8.55
N VAL A 30 28.71 -5.25 -8.77
CA VAL A 30 28.00 -6.37 -9.39
C VAL A 30 28.44 -6.55 -10.84
N GLU A 31 28.68 -5.46 -11.58
CA GLU A 31 29.16 -5.55 -12.95
C GLU A 31 30.59 -6.11 -13.02
N ALA A 32 31.46 -5.70 -12.10
CA ALA A 32 32.81 -6.24 -12.04
C ALA A 32 32.81 -7.74 -11.66
N ALA A 33 31.95 -8.13 -10.71
CA ALA A 33 31.80 -9.53 -10.31
C ALA A 33 31.23 -10.42 -11.42
N GLU A 34 30.24 -9.94 -12.16
CA GLU A 34 29.66 -10.65 -13.33
C GLU A 34 30.69 -10.74 -14.48
N LYS A 35 31.45 -9.68 -14.76
CA LYS A 35 32.56 -9.70 -15.74
C LYS A 35 33.67 -10.68 -15.37
N LEU A 36 33.82 -10.98 -14.08
CA LEU A 36 34.77 -11.97 -13.56
C LEU A 36 34.16 -13.38 -13.44
N GLY A 37 32.94 -13.59 -13.94
CA GLY A 37 32.29 -14.91 -13.99
C GLY A 37 31.75 -15.40 -12.65
N ILE A 38 31.42 -14.49 -11.73
CA ILE A 38 30.72 -14.83 -10.49
C ILE A 38 29.22 -14.67 -10.71
N SER A 39 28.51 -15.79 -10.74
CA SER A 39 27.05 -15.82 -10.80
C SER A 39 26.41 -15.19 -9.55
N ARG A 40 25.32 -14.43 -9.74
CA ARG A 40 24.55 -13.83 -8.63
C ARG A 40 24.08 -14.93 -7.67
N GLY A 41 24.30 -14.73 -6.37
CA GLY A 41 23.89 -15.69 -5.35
C GLY A 41 24.87 -15.81 -4.17
N PRO A 42 25.00 -16.99 -3.53
CA PRO A 42 25.74 -17.18 -2.28
C PRO A 42 27.21 -16.73 -2.31
N LEU A 43 27.84 -16.73 -3.49
CA LEU A 43 29.24 -16.33 -3.68
C LEU A 43 29.45 -14.82 -3.45
N PHE A 44 28.46 -13.99 -3.77
CA PHE A 44 28.50 -12.55 -3.46
C PHE A 44 28.52 -12.29 -1.96
N GLY A 45 27.77 -13.10 -1.18
CA GLY A 45 27.77 -13.02 0.27
C GLY A 45 29.12 -13.40 0.89
N LYS A 46 29.80 -14.41 0.33
CA LYS A 46 31.15 -14.81 0.75
C LYS A 46 32.17 -13.70 0.48
N LEU A 47 32.15 -13.11 -0.71
CA LEU A 47 33.01 -11.97 -1.08
C LEU A 47 32.81 -10.77 -0.14
N LYS A 48 31.57 -10.41 0.17
CA LYS A 48 31.24 -9.32 1.11
C LYS A 48 31.71 -9.59 2.55
N ARG A 49 31.85 -10.85 2.97
CA ARG A 49 32.42 -11.23 4.28
C ARG A 49 33.96 -11.28 4.28
N GLY A 50 34.60 -10.91 3.18
CA GLY A 50 36.06 -10.95 3.04
C GLY A 50 36.61 -12.29 2.60
N GLU A 51 35.75 -13.23 2.18
CA GLU A 51 36.18 -14.56 1.73
C GLU A 51 36.52 -14.55 0.23
N THR A 52 37.60 -15.22 -0.17
CA THR A 52 37.93 -15.45 -1.59
C THR A 52 37.06 -16.60 -2.13
N VAL A 53 36.47 -16.41 -3.30
CA VAL A 53 35.61 -17.42 -3.96
C VAL A 53 36.24 -17.92 -5.26
N LEU A 54 35.73 -19.03 -5.78
CA LEU A 54 36.05 -19.51 -7.13
C LEU A 54 34.91 -19.10 -8.08
N ASN A 55 35.26 -18.62 -9.26
CA ASN A 55 34.31 -18.36 -10.34
C ASN A 55 33.91 -19.65 -11.06
N ASP A 56 32.97 -19.53 -12.00
CA ASP A 56 32.40 -20.68 -12.73
C ASP A 56 33.45 -21.42 -13.59
N GLU A 57 34.62 -20.80 -13.82
CA GLU A 57 35.78 -21.35 -14.55
C GLU A 57 36.91 -21.85 -13.61
N GLY A 58 36.68 -21.84 -12.29
CA GLY A 58 37.67 -22.29 -11.28
C GLY A 58 38.76 -21.27 -10.93
N ARG A 59 38.64 -20.00 -11.36
CA ARG A 59 39.56 -18.90 -11.01
C ARG A 59 39.23 -18.31 -9.65
N ARG A 60 40.26 -18.02 -8.84
CA ARG A 60 40.12 -17.34 -7.54
C ARG A 60 39.84 -15.86 -7.71
N ILE A 61 38.73 -15.38 -7.15
CA ILE A 61 38.33 -13.97 -7.10
C ILE A 61 38.33 -13.53 -5.63
N SER A 62 39.12 -12.51 -5.32
CA SER A 62 39.23 -11.96 -3.98
C SER A 62 38.24 -10.80 -3.79
N PRO A 63 37.87 -10.48 -2.54
CA PRO A 63 37.03 -9.32 -2.25
C PRO A 63 37.60 -8.00 -2.80
N ALA A 64 38.92 -7.86 -2.86
CA ALA A 64 39.55 -6.63 -3.37
C ALA A 64 39.32 -6.41 -4.88
N ASP A 65 39.00 -7.47 -5.63
CA ASP A 65 38.78 -7.40 -7.09
C ASP A 65 37.39 -6.86 -7.44
N VAL A 66 36.46 -6.90 -6.49
CA VAL A 66 35.02 -6.70 -6.73
C VAL A 66 34.34 -5.83 -5.68
N LEU A 67 35.00 -5.51 -4.57
CA LEU A 67 34.49 -4.58 -3.57
C LEU A 67 35.11 -3.20 -3.80
N GLY A 68 34.26 -2.17 -3.84
CA GLY A 68 34.67 -0.78 -3.86
C GLY A 68 35.38 -0.35 -2.57
N PRO A 69 35.76 0.94 -2.43
CA PRO A 69 36.37 1.44 -1.22
C PRO A 69 35.48 1.21 0.01
N GLY A 70 36.11 0.84 1.13
CA GLY A 70 35.42 0.58 2.39
C GLY A 70 34.56 1.76 2.84
N ARG A 71 33.40 1.46 3.43
CA ARG A 71 32.48 2.48 3.97
C ARG A 71 32.67 2.60 5.48
N ARG A 72 32.37 3.78 6.02
CA ARG A 72 32.33 3.99 7.48
C ARG A 72 30.92 3.74 7.99
N GLY A 73 30.74 2.69 8.78
CA GLY A 73 29.52 2.49 9.57
C GLY A 73 29.65 3.22 10.91
N ARG A 74 28.62 4.00 11.30
CA ARG A 74 28.57 4.67 12.61
C ARG A 74 27.67 3.88 13.57
N ARG A 75 28.21 3.46 14.70
CA ARG A 75 27.46 2.92 15.85
C ARG A 75 27.48 3.95 16.97
N VAL A 76 26.34 4.15 17.62
CA VAL A 76 26.20 5.10 18.72
C VAL A 76 25.87 4.33 19.99
N ALA A 77 26.73 4.41 20.99
CA ALA A 77 26.44 3.90 22.32
C ALA A 77 26.07 5.07 23.24
N VAL A 78 24.98 4.89 23.98
CA VAL A 78 24.43 5.87 24.91
C VAL A 78 24.52 5.27 26.31
N VAL A 79 25.14 5.99 27.23
CA VAL A 79 25.32 5.55 28.62
C VAL A 79 24.60 6.53 29.54
N GLU A 80 23.61 6.02 30.28
CA GLU A 80 22.96 6.75 31.36
C GLU A 80 23.73 6.55 32.67
N LEU A 81 24.15 7.66 33.29
CA LEU A 81 24.84 7.66 34.57
C LEU A 81 23.88 8.20 35.65
N SER A 82 23.02 7.34 36.18
CA SER A 82 22.17 7.69 37.32
C SER A 82 22.98 7.70 38.63
N GLY A 83 23.03 8.85 39.31
CA GLY A 83 23.18 8.92 40.77
C GLY A 83 24.58 8.83 41.42
N LEU A 84 25.69 9.16 40.73
CA LEU A 84 27.01 9.23 41.38
C LEU A 84 27.43 10.68 41.69
N PRO A 85 27.97 10.98 42.90
CA PRO A 85 28.67 12.23 43.13
C PRO A 85 29.86 12.29 42.18
N ALA A 86 30.09 13.47 41.59
CA ALA A 86 31.13 13.71 40.59
C ALA A 86 32.45 13.01 40.98
N ALA A 87 32.78 11.92 40.29
CA ALA A 87 34.09 11.33 40.39
C ALA A 87 35.04 12.10 39.46
N PRO A 88 36.16 12.63 39.98
CA PRO A 88 37.24 13.10 39.15
C PRO A 88 37.96 11.89 38.55
N GLU A 89 38.40 12.07 37.31
CA GLU A 89 39.13 11.14 36.44
C GLU A 89 38.32 10.17 35.55
N PRO A 90 38.61 10.14 34.24
CA PRO A 90 37.97 9.23 33.29
C PRO A 90 38.41 7.78 33.54
N VAL A 91 37.43 6.87 33.63
CA VAL A 91 37.68 5.42 33.63
C VAL A 91 38.17 5.00 32.23
N PRO A 92 39.32 4.31 32.09
CA PRO A 92 39.78 3.85 30.79
C PRO A 92 38.95 2.66 30.31
N LEU A 93 38.36 2.77 29.12
CA LEU A 93 37.86 1.62 28.36
C LEU A 93 39.03 0.74 27.90
N PRO A 94 38.83 -0.59 27.72
CA PRO A 94 39.84 -1.46 27.14
C PRO A 94 40.28 -0.94 25.76
N SER A 95 41.59 -0.95 25.54
CA SER A 95 42.25 -0.31 24.41
C SER A 95 41.86 -0.92 23.06
N MET A 96 41.26 -0.12 22.18
CA MET A 96 41.35 -0.31 20.72
C MET A 96 42.13 0.87 20.15
N GLN A 97 43.33 0.59 19.63
CA GLN A 97 44.30 1.55 19.14
C GLN A 97 43.83 2.26 17.84
N ALA A 98 44.24 3.53 17.69
CA ALA A 98 43.83 4.61 16.76
C ALA A 98 44.41 4.49 15.30
N PRO A 99 44.20 5.42 14.31
CA PRO A 99 43.61 6.77 14.35
C PRO A 99 42.57 7.15 13.25
N MET A 100 42.05 8.39 13.37
CA MET A 100 40.95 9.02 12.59
C MET A 100 41.44 10.09 11.57
N SER A 101 40.59 10.40 10.57
CA SER A 101 40.22 11.75 10.04
C SER A 101 39.28 11.58 8.82
N GLU A 102 38.26 12.37 8.44
CA GLU A 102 37.60 13.60 8.91
C GLU A 102 36.18 13.66 8.26
N GLY A 103 35.24 14.49 8.75
CA GLY A 103 34.08 14.87 7.90
C GLY A 103 32.71 15.30 8.48
N THR A 104 32.54 15.59 9.79
CA THR A 104 31.48 16.49 10.34
C THR A 104 31.89 16.85 11.79
N PRO A 105 31.86 18.13 12.23
CA PRO A 105 32.33 18.49 13.58
C PRO A 105 31.42 17.91 14.68
N CYS A 106 32.00 17.16 15.64
CA CYS A 106 31.31 16.64 16.83
C CYS A 106 30.51 17.70 17.58
N ASP A 107 31.00 18.94 17.56
CA ASP A 107 30.43 20.06 18.31
C ASP A 107 29.00 20.41 17.83
N ALA A 108 28.68 20.11 16.56
CA ALA A 108 27.33 20.31 16.02
C ALA A 108 26.31 19.28 16.55
N LEU A 109 26.77 18.05 16.84
CA LEU A 109 25.97 16.96 17.41
C LEU A 109 25.73 17.19 18.91
N VAL A 110 26.75 17.67 19.63
CA VAL A 110 26.64 18.09 21.03
C VAL A 110 25.64 19.25 21.17
N ALA A 111 25.73 20.26 20.31
CA ALA A 111 24.77 21.37 20.30
C ALA A 111 23.33 20.94 19.93
N LEU A 112 23.14 19.80 19.25
CA LEU A 112 21.82 19.25 18.94
C LEU A 112 21.22 18.54 20.17
N VAL A 113 22.03 17.78 20.90
CA VAL A 113 21.64 17.10 22.15
C VAL A 113 21.33 18.13 23.24
N ASP A 114 22.18 19.16 23.39
CA ASP A 114 21.98 20.23 24.37
C ASP A 114 20.70 21.05 24.10
N ARG A 115 20.31 21.23 22.83
CA ARG A 115 19.05 21.90 22.46
C ARG A 115 17.82 21.03 22.63
N ALA A 116 17.97 19.71 22.54
CA ALA A 116 16.87 18.74 22.65
C ALA A 116 16.58 18.31 24.10
N ALA A 117 17.51 18.55 25.04
CA ALA A 117 17.36 18.23 26.46
C ALA A 117 16.24 19.00 27.20
N VAL A 118 15.52 19.89 26.50
CA VAL A 118 14.33 20.60 27.02
C VAL A 118 13.05 19.75 26.86
N ASP A 119 13.03 18.78 25.94
CA ASP A 119 11.86 17.97 25.58
C ASP A 119 12.14 16.45 25.73
N GLY A 120 12.20 15.94 26.97
CA GLY A 120 12.13 14.50 27.28
C GLY A 120 13.30 13.60 26.81
N ALA A 121 13.82 12.75 27.71
CA ALA A 121 15.04 11.95 27.48
C ALA A 121 14.97 10.95 26.30
N GLY A 122 13.81 10.35 26.02
CA GLY A 122 13.67 9.34 24.95
C GLY A 122 13.75 9.91 23.53
N ASP A 123 13.28 11.14 23.33
CA ASP A 123 13.15 11.76 22.00
C ASP A 123 14.46 12.44 21.56
N ALA A 124 15.25 12.93 22.52
CA ALA A 124 16.60 13.46 22.27
C ALA A 124 17.56 12.37 21.74
N ILE A 125 17.44 11.14 22.26
CA ILE A 125 18.28 9.99 21.88
C ILE A 125 17.98 9.52 20.46
N ALA A 126 16.70 9.42 20.09
CA ALA A 126 16.27 9.06 18.74
C ALA A 126 16.74 10.09 17.69
N ARG A 127 16.63 11.38 18.01
CA ARG A 127 17.08 12.47 17.12
C ARG A 127 18.61 12.53 16.97
N ALA A 128 19.36 12.26 18.04
CA ALA A 128 20.82 12.18 17.98
C ALA A 128 21.31 10.98 17.15
N ALA A 129 20.65 9.81 17.29
CA ALA A 129 20.93 8.63 16.49
C ALA A 129 20.64 8.86 14.99
N LEU A 130 19.53 9.53 14.68
CA LEU A 130 19.14 9.91 13.33
C LEU A 130 20.13 10.92 12.70
N ALA A 131 20.51 11.97 13.44
CA ALA A 131 21.50 12.96 12.99
C ALA A 131 22.89 12.33 12.77
N ALA A 132 23.24 11.31 13.56
CA ALA A 132 24.49 10.57 13.41
C ALA A 132 24.45 9.50 12.28
N LYS A 133 23.28 9.22 11.69
CA LYS A 133 23.04 8.09 10.78
C LYS A 133 23.46 6.75 11.39
N ALA A 134 23.15 6.56 12.67
CA ALA A 134 23.53 5.37 13.41
C ALA A 134 22.78 4.14 12.90
N ARG A 135 23.50 3.03 12.64
CA ARG A 135 22.87 1.74 12.27
C ARG A 135 22.34 0.95 13.46
N GLU A 136 22.87 1.24 14.64
CA GLU A 136 22.53 0.54 15.89
C GLU A 136 22.77 1.50 17.05
N VAL A 137 21.84 1.51 18.01
CA VAL A 137 21.94 2.25 19.27
C VAL A 137 22.05 1.25 20.41
N ILE A 138 23.12 1.32 21.19
CA ILE A 138 23.33 0.42 22.33
C ILE A 138 23.19 1.23 23.62
N TYR A 139 22.23 0.84 24.45
CA TYR A 139 21.92 1.52 25.71
C TYR A 139 22.58 0.80 26.89
N TRP A 140 23.27 1.57 27.72
CA TRP A 140 23.90 1.08 28.94
C TRP A 140 23.40 1.90 30.13
N THR A 141 23.03 1.20 31.20
CA THR A 141 22.77 1.82 32.50
C THR A 141 23.88 1.46 33.47
N ARG A 142 24.23 2.37 34.37
CA ARG A 142 25.17 2.09 35.46
C ARG A 142 24.43 1.99 36.78
N ASP A 143 24.45 0.82 37.40
CA ASP A 143 23.93 0.58 38.74
C ASP A 143 25.08 0.36 39.75
N ALA A 144 24.74 0.00 40.99
CA ALA A 144 25.70 -0.24 42.07
C ALA A 144 26.68 -1.40 41.79
N ASP A 145 26.35 -2.31 40.87
CA ASP A 145 27.14 -3.50 40.53
C ASP A 145 27.98 -3.32 39.25
N GLY A 146 27.76 -2.25 38.47
CA GLY A 146 28.56 -1.92 37.30
C GLY A 146 27.75 -1.39 36.11
N LEU A 147 28.37 -1.40 34.92
CA LEU A 147 27.68 -1.11 33.67
C LEU A 147 26.90 -2.35 33.23
N ARG A 148 25.59 -2.21 33.05
CA ARG A 148 24.72 -3.24 32.48
C ARG A 148 24.23 -2.79 31.11
N CYS A 149 24.44 -3.64 30.11
CA CYS A 149 23.82 -3.47 28.81
C CYS A 149 22.33 -3.80 28.96
N GLN A 150 21.45 -2.86 28.64
CA GLN A 150 20.06 -3.24 28.40
C GLN A 150 20.00 -3.79 26.97
N ALA A 151 19.40 -4.97 26.80
CA ALA A 151 19.22 -5.57 25.48
C ALA A 151 18.65 -4.53 24.50
N GLY A 152 19.29 -4.41 23.34
CA GLY A 152 19.09 -3.29 22.41
C GLY A 152 17.62 -3.03 22.14
N LEU A 153 17.15 -1.82 22.49
CA LEU A 153 15.94 -1.31 21.88
C LEU A 153 16.24 -1.19 20.38
N PRO A 154 15.43 -1.78 19.49
CA PRO A 154 15.58 -1.54 18.06
C PRO A 154 15.54 -0.03 17.86
N ALA A 155 16.44 0.48 17.00
CA ALA A 155 16.34 1.86 16.55
C ALA A 155 14.89 2.10 16.07
N PRO A 156 14.33 3.31 16.25
CA PRO A 156 13.03 3.64 15.66
C PRO A 156 13.05 3.18 14.19
N PRO A 157 11.96 2.57 13.70
CA PRO A 157 11.95 1.77 12.49
C PRO A 157 12.71 2.49 11.38
N VAL A 158 13.65 1.76 10.78
CA VAL A 158 14.54 2.25 9.72
C VAL A 158 13.70 3.03 8.72
N THR A 159 13.87 4.35 8.72
CA THR A 159 13.51 5.16 7.57
C THR A 159 14.45 4.71 6.46
N VAL A 160 13.90 3.95 5.51
CA VAL A 160 14.68 3.30 4.46
C VAL A 160 15.46 4.37 3.71
N ALA A 161 16.79 4.26 3.76
CA ALA A 161 17.70 5.16 3.06
C ALA A 161 18.17 4.47 1.78
N GLY A 162 17.31 4.47 0.76
CA GLY A 162 17.71 4.21 -0.62
C GLY A 162 17.39 2.84 -1.19
N ALA A 163 17.31 2.82 -2.52
CA ALA A 163 16.86 1.73 -3.38
C ALA A 163 17.55 0.36 -3.17
N HIS A 164 18.77 0.33 -2.62
CA HIS A 164 19.54 -0.91 -2.46
C HIS A 164 19.21 -1.70 -1.18
N ASP A 165 18.65 -1.06 -0.15
CA ASP A 165 18.24 -1.71 1.11
C ASP A 165 16.86 -2.41 0.98
N LEU A 166 16.07 -2.06 -0.04
CA LEU A 166 14.77 -2.67 -0.35
C LEU A 166 14.88 -4.15 -0.74
N HIS A 167 15.97 -4.55 -1.43
CA HIS A 167 16.23 -5.96 -1.72
C HIS A 167 16.59 -6.77 -0.47
N ASP A 168 17.12 -6.15 0.59
CA ASP A 168 17.44 -6.84 1.83
C ASP A 168 16.21 -7.03 2.73
N LEU A 169 15.20 -6.14 2.64
CA LEU A 169 13.86 -6.35 3.22
C LEU A 169 13.11 -7.53 2.59
N ALA A 170 13.42 -7.84 1.33
CA ALA A 170 12.83 -8.92 0.55
C ALA A 170 13.52 -10.30 0.70
N ARG A 171 14.55 -10.44 1.55
CA ARG A 171 15.46 -11.60 1.53
C ARG A 171 15.35 -12.56 2.73
N ALA A 172 14.39 -12.37 3.62
CA ALA A 172 14.43 -13.02 4.93
C ALA A 172 13.89 -14.48 4.98
N GLU A 173 13.70 -15.19 3.86
CA GLU A 173 13.16 -16.56 3.86
C GLU A 173 14.15 -17.64 3.35
N PRO A 174 14.13 -18.88 3.90
CA PRO A 174 15.09 -19.94 3.56
C PRO A 174 15.00 -20.51 2.12
N ASN A 175 13.93 -20.20 1.39
CA ASN A 175 13.59 -20.88 0.12
C ASN A 175 14.05 -20.15 -1.15
N GLY A 176 14.73 -19.01 -1.04
CA GLY A 176 15.37 -18.33 -2.18
C GLY A 176 14.43 -17.55 -3.12
N GLU A 177 13.16 -17.38 -2.75
CA GLU A 177 12.23 -16.42 -3.37
C GLU A 177 12.26 -15.08 -2.62
N LEU A 178 12.02 -13.97 -3.32
CA LEU A 178 12.11 -12.61 -2.78
C LEU A 178 10.76 -12.19 -2.15
N TRP A 179 10.67 -12.15 -0.82
CA TRP A 179 9.46 -11.80 -0.05
C TRP A 179 9.81 -10.79 1.05
N PRO A 180 8.97 -9.77 1.37
CA PRO A 180 9.09 -9.00 2.59
C PRO A 180 9.20 -9.96 3.78
N ALA A 181 10.12 -9.66 4.69
CA ALA A 181 10.29 -10.43 5.91
C ALA A 181 8.93 -10.69 6.60
N GLY A 182 8.63 -11.95 6.90
CA GLY A 182 7.42 -12.35 7.63
C GLY A 182 6.22 -12.76 6.77
N SER A 183 6.26 -12.66 5.43
CA SER A 183 5.13 -13.12 4.61
C SER A 183 4.94 -14.64 4.63
N GLY A 184 6.04 -15.41 4.62
CA GLY A 184 5.98 -16.86 4.84
C GLY A 184 5.40 -17.22 6.21
N ALA A 185 5.84 -16.49 7.24
CA ALA A 185 5.29 -16.63 8.59
C ALA A 185 3.79 -16.25 8.68
N LEU A 186 3.35 -15.21 7.95
CA LEU A 186 1.95 -14.78 7.90
C LEU A 186 1.04 -15.85 7.28
N GLN A 187 1.53 -16.52 6.23
CA GLN A 187 0.84 -17.63 5.58
C GLN A 187 0.78 -18.89 6.45
N ALA A 188 1.76 -19.06 7.35
CA ALA A 188 1.78 -20.16 8.31
C ALA A 188 0.80 -19.96 9.48
N LEU A 189 0.33 -18.74 9.71
CA LEU A 189 -0.68 -18.47 10.74
C LEU A 189 -2.01 -19.16 10.40
N SER A 190 -2.74 -19.53 11.45
CA SER A 190 -4.14 -19.91 11.35
C SER A 190 -5.04 -18.72 10.98
N SER A 191 -6.25 -19.01 10.50
CA SER A 191 -7.27 -17.98 10.30
C SER A 191 -7.53 -17.19 11.58
N GLU A 192 -7.59 -17.88 12.73
CA GLU A 192 -7.94 -17.29 14.02
C GLU A 192 -6.86 -16.28 14.47
N GLU A 193 -5.58 -16.62 14.33
CA GLU A 193 -4.47 -15.71 14.63
C GLU A 193 -4.52 -14.45 13.76
N ARG A 194 -4.78 -14.57 12.45
CA ARG A 194 -4.95 -13.41 11.57
C ARG A 194 -6.14 -12.54 11.99
N VAL A 195 -7.26 -13.17 12.36
CA VAL A 195 -8.46 -12.47 12.84
C VAL A 195 -8.19 -11.71 14.14
N ASP A 196 -7.46 -12.31 15.07
CA ASP A 196 -7.12 -11.69 16.35
C ASP A 196 -6.17 -10.50 16.17
N VAL A 197 -5.21 -10.58 15.24
CA VAL A 197 -4.36 -9.44 14.86
C VAL A 197 -5.21 -8.28 14.32
N LEU A 198 -6.15 -8.56 13.41
CA LEU A 198 -7.02 -7.54 12.82
C LEU A 198 -7.89 -6.85 13.89
N ARG A 199 -8.45 -7.61 14.82
CA ARG A 199 -9.20 -7.06 15.96
C ARG A 199 -8.33 -6.18 16.85
N ALA A 200 -7.12 -6.63 17.16
CA ALA A 200 -6.17 -5.85 17.95
C ALA A 200 -5.76 -4.54 17.24
N ILE A 201 -5.58 -4.55 15.92
CA ILE A 201 -5.34 -3.31 15.16
C ILE A 201 -6.53 -2.37 15.29
N ALA A 202 -7.77 -2.86 15.11
CA ALA A 202 -8.97 -2.03 15.23
C ALA A 202 -9.10 -1.40 16.62
N ASP A 203 -8.89 -2.18 17.69
CA ASP A 203 -8.93 -1.71 19.07
C ASP A 203 -7.82 -0.68 19.36
N THR A 204 -6.60 -0.90 18.84
CA THR A 204 -5.48 0.04 18.99
C THR A 204 -5.76 1.38 18.31
N LEU A 205 -6.37 1.38 17.11
CA LEU A 205 -6.72 2.63 16.41
C LEU A 205 -7.73 3.45 17.21
N GLU A 206 -8.76 2.81 17.77
CA GLU A 206 -9.76 3.50 18.60
C GLU A 206 -9.13 4.04 19.88
N ALA A 207 -8.28 3.26 20.55
CA ALA A 207 -7.60 3.65 21.79
C ALA A 207 -6.64 4.86 21.61
N HIS A 208 -6.06 5.03 20.41
CA HIS A 208 -5.11 6.12 20.11
C HIS A 208 -5.73 7.20 19.20
N THR A 209 -7.06 7.31 19.17
CA THR A 209 -7.77 8.28 18.31
C THR A 209 -7.23 9.70 18.47
N ASP A 210 -7.02 10.17 19.71
CA ASP A 210 -6.57 11.54 19.98
C ASP A 210 -5.16 11.80 19.45
N GLU A 211 -4.25 10.82 19.59
CA GLU A 211 -2.88 10.91 19.06
C GLU A 211 -2.88 10.94 17.52
N ILE A 212 -3.72 10.11 16.89
CA ILE A 212 -3.87 10.07 15.43
C ILE A 212 -4.38 11.41 14.90
N LEU A 213 -5.38 11.99 15.55
CA LEU A 213 -5.95 13.28 15.14
C LEU A 213 -4.97 14.43 15.36
N ALA A 214 -4.16 14.39 16.43
CA ALA A 214 -3.13 15.39 16.67
C ALA A 214 -2.04 15.36 15.56
N ALA A 215 -1.53 14.17 15.22
CA ALA A 215 -0.57 14.02 14.13
C ALA A 215 -1.15 14.45 12.76
N ASN A 216 -2.43 14.14 12.52
CA ASN A 216 -3.12 14.55 11.30
C ASN A 216 -3.33 16.07 11.22
N ALA A 217 -3.66 16.73 12.33
CA ALA A 217 -3.81 18.18 12.36
C ALA A 217 -2.51 18.89 11.96
N GLU A 218 -1.35 18.42 12.42
CA GLU A 218 -0.06 18.96 11.99
C GLU A 218 0.21 18.80 10.48
N ASP A 219 -0.14 17.65 9.92
CA ASP A 219 -0.03 17.38 8.49
C ASP A 219 -0.96 18.29 7.66
N VAL A 220 -2.20 18.48 8.13
CA VAL A 220 -3.20 19.37 7.52
C VAL A 220 -2.69 20.81 7.54
N GLU A 221 -2.25 21.32 8.69
CA GLU A 221 -1.69 22.69 8.78
C GLU A 221 -0.45 22.86 7.91
N ALA A 222 0.45 21.88 7.88
CA ALA A 222 1.65 21.93 7.06
C ALA A 222 1.35 21.91 5.55
N SER A 223 0.19 21.39 5.14
CA SER A 223 -0.21 21.21 3.74
C SER A 223 -1.14 22.30 3.22
N LYS A 224 -1.78 23.09 4.09
CA LYS A 224 -2.62 24.24 3.69
C LYS A 224 -1.89 25.17 2.74
N GLY A 225 -2.53 25.49 1.61
CA GLY A 225 -1.97 26.36 0.57
C GLY A 225 -0.82 25.76 -0.24
N LYS A 226 -0.42 24.51 0.01
CA LYS A 226 0.63 23.80 -0.75
C LYS A 226 0.10 22.67 -1.64
N ILE A 227 -1.07 22.13 -1.31
CA ILE A 227 -1.81 21.14 -2.09
C ILE A 227 -3.18 21.70 -2.46
N SER A 228 -3.86 21.08 -3.44
CA SER A 228 -5.21 21.48 -3.83
C SER A 228 -6.22 21.21 -2.72
N ASP A 229 -7.33 21.96 -2.71
CA ASP A 229 -8.39 21.78 -1.72
C ASP A 229 -8.97 20.36 -1.72
N SER A 230 -9.06 19.72 -2.91
CA SER A 230 -9.50 18.33 -3.03
C SER A 230 -8.55 17.34 -2.33
N LEU A 231 -7.23 17.51 -2.48
CA LEU A 231 -6.25 16.71 -1.76
C LEU A 231 -6.28 17.00 -0.26
N LEU A 232 -6.46 18.27 0.12
CA LEU A 232 -6.58 18.65 1.53
C LEU A 232 -7.80 18.01 2.20
N GLN A 233 -8.95 17.95 1.52
CA GLN A 233 -10.15 17.27 2.05
C GLN A 233 -9.93 15.77 2.22
N ARG A 234 -9.14 15.13 1.35
CA ARG A 234 -8.78 13.71 1.47
C ARG A 234 -7.82 13.47 2.65
N LEU A 235 -6.96 14.44 2.97
CA LEU A 235 -5.96 14.35 4.03
C LEU A 235 -6.58 14.40 5.44
N ILE A 236 -7.68 15.13 5.62
CA ILE A 236 -8.30 15.38 6.93
C ILE A 236 -8.95 14.11 7.50
N LEU A 237 -8.52 13.73 8.70
CA LEU A 237 -9.15 12.70 9.51
C LEU A 237 -10.09 13.32 10.55
N LYS A 238 -11.17 12.60 10.87
CA LYS A 238 -12.15 12.95 11.90
C LYS A 238 -12.39 11.73 12.81
N PRO A 239 -12.83 11.91 14.06
CA PRO A 239 -13.09 10.78 14.97
C PRO A 239 -14.00 9.70 14.35
N ALA A 240 -15.08 10.12 13.68
CA ALA A 240 -15.99 9.21 12.99
C ALA A 240 -15.30 8.37 11.90
N LYS A 241 -14.27 8.92 11.24
CA LYS A 241 -13.49 8.18 10.23
C LYS A 241 -12.64 7.09 10.90
N ILE A 242 -12.04 7.34 12.05
CA ILE A 242 -11.26 6.33 12.79
C ILE A 242 -12.17 5.18 13.25
N ALA A 243 -13.35 5.49 13.80
CA ALA A 243 -14.35 4.49 14.16
C ALA A 243 -14.81 3.67 12.93
N GLN A 244 -15.02 4.32 11.80
CA GLN A 244 -15.36 3.64 10.55
C GLN A 244 -14.23 2.70 10.07
N LEU A 245 -12.96 3.12 10.20
CA LEU A 245 -11.82 2.27 9.87
C LEU A 245 -11.78 1.03 10.76
N ALA A 246 -11.92 1.20 12.07
CA ALA A 246 -11.92 0.09 13.01
C ALA A 246 -13.05 -0.91 12.71
N GLU A 247 -14.27 -0.44 12.42
CA GLU A 247 -15.37 -1.33 12.02
C GLU A 247 -15.13 -2.01 10.67
N GLY A 248 -14.55 -1.30 9.69
CA GLY A 248 -14.14 -1.89 8.41
C GLY A 248 -13.14 -3.03 8.59
N ILE A 249 -12.14 -2.86 9.47
CA ILE A 249 -11.15 -3.89 9.81
C ILE A 249 -11.83 -5.08 10.51
N ARG A 250 -12.74 -4.84 11.45
CA ARG A 250 -13.53 -5.91 12.09
C ARG A 250 -14.42 -6.65 11.08
N SER A 251 -14.94 -5.95 10.07
CA SER A 251 -15.71 -6.56 8.98
C SER A 251 -14.84 -7.52 8.15
N ILE A 252 -13.63 -7.10 7.78
CA ILE A 252 -12.65 -7.97 7.09
C ILE A 252 -12.32 -9.20 7.96
N ALA A 253 -12.16 -9.01 9.26
CA ALA A 253 -11.89 -10.10 10.20
C ALA A 253 -13.05 -11.11 10.34
N ARG A 254 -14.29 -10.73 10.00
CA ARG A 254 -15.47 -11.62 10.02
C ARG A 254 -15.67 -12.41 8.72
N GLN A 255 -14.94 -12.07 7.66
CA GLN A 255 -15.06 -12.78 6.39
C GLN A 255 -14.59 -14.23 6.53
N GLU A 256 -15.09 -15.12 5.66
CA GLU A 256 -14.62 -16.51 5.56
C GLU A 256 -13.10 -16.55 5.29
N GLU A 257 -12.43 -17.64 5.70
CA GLU A 257 -10.99 -17.79 5.50
C GLU A 257 -10.65 -17.83 3.99
N PRO A 258 -9.92 -16.81 3.48
CA PRO A 258 -9.65 -16.73 2.06
C PRO A 258 -8.57 -17.68 1.56
N LEU A 259 -7.65 -18.13 2.41
CA LEU A 259 -6.47 -18.90 2.00
C LEU A 259 -6.73 -20.40 1.97
N GLY A 260 -6.20 -21.07 0.94
CA GLY A 260 -6.28 -22.53 0.80
C GLY A 260 -7.66 -23.04 0.39
N HIS A 261 -8.59 -22.14 0.02
CA HIS A 261 -9.93 -22.50 -0.39
C HIS A 261 -9.89 -23.30 -1.70
N VAL A 262 -10.54 -24.47 -1.73
CA VAL A 262 -10.56 -25.34 -2.91
C VAL A 262 -11.58 -24.80 -3.90
N LEU A 263 -11.09 -24.33 -5.05
CA LEU A 263 -11.92 -23.74 -6.12
C LEU A 263 -12.41 -24.80 -7.11
N SER A 264 -11.58 -25.82 -7.36
CA SER A 264 -11.94 -26.96 -8.20
C SER A 264 -11.17 -28.19 -7.79
N ALA A 265 -11.79 -29.36 -7.86
CA ALA A 265 -11.14 -30.63 -7.59
C ALA A 265 -11.44 -31.66 -8.70
N THR A 266 -10.43 -32.44 -9.06
CA THR A 266 -10.55 -33.48 -10.10
C THR A 266 -9.67 -34.66 -9.76
N GLN A 267 -10.26 -35.85 -9.75
CA GLN A 267 -9.48 -37.08 -9.77
C GLN A 267 -9.02 -37.32 -11.21
N ILE A 268 -7.76 -37.01 -11.46
CA ILE A 268 -7.13 -37.13 -12.79
C ILE A 268 -7.03 -38.58 -13.21
N ALA A 269 -6.62 -39.45 -12.27
CA ALA A 269 -6.55 -40.90 -12.41
C ALA A 269 -6.73 -41.56 -11.04
N GLU A 270 -6.75 -42.89 -10.99
CA GLU A 270 -6.78 -43.62 -9.72
C GLU A 270 -5.60 -43.23 -8.81
N GLY A 271 -5.92 -42.80 -7.58
CA GLY A 271 -4.94 -42.30 -6.60
C GLY A 271 -4.21 -41.01 -7.00
N LEU A 272 -4.70 -40.26 -8.00
CA LEU A 272 -4.10 -39.01 -8.48
C LEU A 272 -5.12 -37.87 -8.45
N GLU A 273 -5.00 -37.00 -7.45
CA GLU A 273 -5.95 -35.92 -7.17
C GLU A 273 -5.36 -34.56 -7.48
N LEU A 274 -6.02 -33.79 -8.35
CA LEU A 274 -5.70 -32.41 -8.65
C LEU A 274 -6.69 -31.50 -7.92
N ARG A 275 -6.17 -30.49 -7.23
CA ARG A 275 -6.96 -29.40 -6.63
C ARG A 275 -6.43 -28.07 -7.16
N LYS A 276 -7.32 -27.11 -7.42
CA LYS A 276 -6.98 -25.70 -7.61
C LYS A 276 -7.37 -24.97 -6.34
N ILE A 277 -6.43 -24.30 -5.69
CA ILE A 277 -6.68 -23.61 -4.41
C ILE A 277 -6.32 -22.13 -4.48
N SER A 278 -6.96 -21.31 -3.65
CA SER A 278 -6.58 -19.90 -3.45
C SER A 278 -5.28 -19.77 -2.66
N VAL A 279 -4.46 -18.80 -3.02
CA VAL A 279 -3.22 -18.42 -2.33
C VAL A 279 -3.02 -16.90 -2.42
N PRO A 280 -2.21 -16.29 -1.53
CA PRO A 280 -1.85 -14.88 -1.67
C PRO A 280 -1.19 -14.61 -3.02
N ILE A 281 -1.28 -13.37 -3.49
CA ILE A 281 -0.49 -12.91 -4.64
C ILE A 281 1.00 -12.97 -4.32
N GLY A 282 1.38 -12.52 -3.13
CA GLY A 282 2.77 -12.42 -2.68
C GLY A 282 3.01 -11.07 -2.02
N VAL A 283 3.65 -10.17 -2.76
CA VAL A 283 4.14 -8.87 -2.29
C VAL A 283 3.40 -7.74 -2.98
N LEU A 284 2.74 -6.90 -2.18
CA LEU A 284 1.99 -5.75 -2.67
C LEU A 284 2.79 -4.47 -2.45
N LEU A 285 2.89 -3.63 -3.48
CA LEU A 285 3.32 -2.24 -3.37
C LEU A 285 2.13 -1.31 -3.53
N ILE A 286 1.85 -0.52 -2.50
CA ILE A 286 0.72 0.40 -2.52
C ILE A 286 1.25 1.83 -2.42
N ILE A 287 1.01 2.61 -3.47
CA ILE A 287 1.44 4.01 -3.57
C ILE A 287 0.20 4.89 -3.46
N PHE A 288 0.14 5.76 -2.45
CA PHE A 288 -1.07 6.54 -2.18
C PHE A 288 -0.78 7.99 -1.78
N GLU A 289 -1.70 8.88 -2.16
CA GLU A 289 -1.59 10.33 -1.93
C GLU A 289 -2.75 10.87 -1.11
N ALA A 290 -2.42 11.72 -0.13
CA ALA A 290 -3.33 12.50 0.70
C ALA A 290 -4.45 11.67 1.33
N ARG A 291 -4.22 10.39 1.64
CA ARG A 291 -5.21 9.44 2.19
C ARG A 291 -4.61 8.63 3.33
N PRO A 292 -4.38 9.22 4.52
CA PRO A 292 -3.86 8.47 5.66
C PRO A 292 -4.85 7.37 6.13
N ASP A 293 -6.15 7.52 5.83
CA ASP A 293 -7.17 6.51 6.11
C ASP A 293 -7.02 5.23 5.27
N ALA A 294 -6.34 5.29 4.12
CA ALA A 294 -6.11 4.11 3.29
C ALA A 294 -5.14 3.12 3.95
N LEU A 295 -4.15 3.60 4.71
CA LEU A 295 -3.08 2.76 5.26
C LEU A 295 -3.62 1.61 6.13
N PRO A 296 -4.48 1.85 7.15
CA PRO A 296 -5.02 0.76 7.96
C PRO A 296 -5.90 -0.23 7.18
N GLN A 297 -6.66 0.27 6.19
CA GLN A 297 -7.51 -0.59 5.35
C GLN A 297 -6.67 -1.55 4.51
N ILE A 298 -5.63 -1.01 3.87
CA ILE A 298 -4.70 -1.78 3.03
C ILE A 298 -3.97 -2.84 3.86
N VAL A 299 -3.48 -2.46 5.05
CA VAL A 299 -2.83 -3.40 5.98
C VAL A 299 -3.79 -4.52 6.35
N ALA A 300 -5.04 -4.20 6.69
CA ALA A 300 -6.03 -5.20 7.07
C ALA A 300 -6.33 -6.18 5.93
N LEU A 301 -6.49 -5.67 4.70
CA LEU A 301 -6.68 -6.50 3.51
C LEU A 301 -5.46 -7.39 3.25
N ALA A 302 -4.23 -6.86 3.35
CA ALA A 302 -2.99 -7.60 3.16
C ALA A 302 -2.82 -8.73 4.20
N ILE A 303 -3.05 -8.43 5.49
CA ILE A 303 -3.02 -9.43 6.56
C ILE A 303 -4.04 -10.53 6.29
N ARG A 304 -5.31 -10.18 6.01
CA ARG A 304 -6.36 -11.18 5.79
C ARG A 304 -6.07 -12.07 4.57
N SER A 305 -5.50 -11.49 3.51
CA SER A 305 -5.13 -12.19 2.28
C SER A 305 -3.72 -12.81 2.29
N GLY A 306 -2.99 -12.77 3.42
CA GLY A 306 -1.68 -13.41 3.56
C GLY A 306 -0.55 -12.77 2.75
N ASN A 307 -0.69 -11.51 2.34
CA ASN A 307 0.29 -10.81 1.51
C ASN A 307 1.28 -9.99 2.34
N GLY A 308 2.53 -9.92 1.87
CA GLY A 308 3.51 -8.92 2.34
C GLY A 308 3.21 -7.54 1.75
N LEU A 309 3.60 -6.47 2.46
CA LEU A 309 3.15 -5.12 2.11
C LEU A 309 4.26 -4.06 2.18
N LEU A 310 4.47 -3.39 1.05
CA LEU A 310 5.25 -2.16 0.93
C LEU A 310 4.30 -0.98 0.73
N LEU A 311 4.44 0.04 1.56
CA LEU A 311 3.61 1.24 1.54
C LEU A 311 4.44 2.45 1.16
N LYS A 312 3.95 3.25 0.22
CA LYS A 312 4.53 4.54 -0.13
C LYS A 312 3.45 5.62 -0.08
N GLY A 313 3.35 6.27 1.08
CA GLY A 313 2.47 7.43 1.26
C GLY A 313 3.08 8.72 0.69
N GLY A 314 2.22 9.68 0.35
CA GLY A 314 2.62 11.03 0.03
C GLY A 314 3.14 11.81 1.25
N LYS A 315 3.86 12.91 1.00
CA LYS A 315 4.59 13.66 2.03
C LYS A 315 3.69 14.53 2.89
N GLU A 316 2.56 14.92 2.33
CA GLU A 316 1.49 15.67 2.97
C GLU A 316 0.86 14.92 4.14
N ALA A 317 0.95 13.58 4.16
CA ALA A 317 0.44 12.73 5.23
C ALA A 317 1.55 12.03 6.05
N ALA A 318 2.77 12.57 6.04
CA ALA A 318 3.94 11.87 6.56
C ALA A 318 3.84 11.53 8.06
N ARG A 319 3.35 12.46 8.91
CA ARG A 319 3.24 12.21 10.36
C ARG A 319 2.12 11.22 10.66
N SER A 320 0.98 11.41 10.00
CA SER A 320 -0.19 10.54 10.11
C SER A 320 0.19 9.10 9.75
N ASN A 321 0.84 8.91 8.61
CA ASN A 321 1.26 7.59 8.13
C ASN A 321 2.30 6.95 9.05
N ALA A 322 3.27 7.73 9.54
CA ALA A 322 4.29 7.22 10.45
C ALA A 322 3.68 6.73 11.78
N LEU A 323 2.75 7.49 12.37
CA LEU A 323 2.08 7.10 13.61
C LEU A 323 1.19 5.86 13.40
N LEU A 324 0.36 5.85 12.35
CA LEU A 324 -0.49 4.70 12.03
C LEU A 324 0.33 3.42 11.78
N HIS A 325 1.44 3.55 11.05
CA HIS A 325 2.37 2.45 10.81
C HIS A 325 3.01 1.95 12.12
N ALA A 326 3.48 2.85 12.99
CA ALA A 326 4.08 2.47 14.27
C ALA A 326 3.10 1.73 15.20
N LEU A 327 1.84 2.18 15.26
CA LEU A 327 0.79 1.52 16.04
C LEU A 327 0.52 0.09 15.53
N ILE A 328 0.44 -0.08 14.20
CA ILE A 328 0.25 -1.39 13.56
C ILE A 328 1.45 -2.30 13.79
N ALA A 329 2.66 -1.79 13.59
CA ALA A 329 3.92 -2.52 13.78
C ALA A 329 4.01 -3.08 15.21
N ARG A 330 3.65 -2.26 16.21
CA ARG A 330 3.58 -2.68 17.61
C ARG A 330 2.60 -3.85 17.82
N VAL A 331 1.41 -3.79 17.22
CA VAL A 331 0.44 -4.90 17.31
C VAL A 331 1.00 -6.19 16.70
N LEU A 332 1.69 -6.09 15.56
CA LEU A 332 2.32 -7.25 14.92
C LEU A 332 3.41 -7.86 15.79
N ASP A 333 4.29 -7.05 16.38
CA ASP A 333 5.36 -7.52 17.27
C ASP A 333 4.81 -8.14 18.56
N GLU A 334 3.71 -7.62 19.11
CA GLU A 334 3.10 -8.13 20.34
C GLU A 334 2.28 -9.42 20.10
N ARG A 335 1.55 -9.51 18.99
CA ARG A 335 0.60 -10.60 18.73
C ARG A 335 1.20 -11.74 17.92
N VAL A 336 2.05 -11.43 16.95
CA VAL A 336 2.63 -12.40 16.01
C VAL A 336 4.13 -12.13 15.80
N PRO A 337 4.98 -12.30 16.83
CA PRO A 337 6.41 -11.98 16.77
C PRO A 337 7.17 -12.69 15.64
N ALA A 338 6.70 -13.88 15.23
CA ALA A 338 7.27 -14.63 14.11
C ALA A 338 7.06 -13.95 12.75
N VAL A 339 6.00 -13.14 12.62
CA VAL A 339 5.73 -12.27 11.46
C VAL A 339 6.45 -10.94 11.65
N GLY A 340 6.25 -10.31 12.81
CA GLY A 340 6.89 -9.06 13.23
C GLY A 340 6.50 -7.84 12.40
N ALA A 341 7.01 -6.68 12.81
CA ALA A 341 6.78 -5.39 12.15
C ALA A 341 7.25 -5.33 10.68
N GLY A 342 8.18 -6.20 10.27
CA GLY A 342 8.74 -6.24 8.92
C GLY A 342 7.73 -6.58 7.82
N LEU A 343 6.58 -7.18 8.17
CA LEU A 343 5.50 -7.49 7.24
C LEU A 343 5.00 -6.25 6.48
N VAL A 344 4.94 -5.12 7.18
CA VAL A 344 4.45 -3.84 6.66
C VAL A 344 5.61 -2.85 6.68
N SER A 345 6.15 -2.51 5.52
CA SER A 345 7.23 -1.53 5.42
C SER A 345 6.71 -0.20 4.88
N LEU A 346 6.95 0.90 5.60
CA LEU A 346 6.61 2.25 5.15
C LEU A 346 7.85 2.95 4.55
N VAL A 347 7.75 3.27 3.27
CA VAL A 347 8.79 3.93 2.51
C VAL A 347 8.64 5.45 2.60
N THR A 348 9.66 6.14 3.12
CA THR A 348 9.57 7.58 3.48
C THR A 348 10.39 8.51 2.58
N SER A 349 11.28 8.00 1.73
CA SER A 349 12.24 8.83 0.99
C SER A 349 11.71 9.30 -0.38
N ARG A 350 12.32 10.37 -0.91
CA ARG A 350 11.84 11.15 -2.08
C ARG A 350 12.05 10.45 -3.42
N ASP A 351 13.11 9.68 -3.54
CA ASP A 351 13.69 9.23 -4.82
C ASP A 351 13.35 7.76 -5.13
N GLU A 352 12.30 7.23 -4.51
CA GLU A 352 12.07 5.78 -4.40
C GLU A 352 10.94 5.21 -5.25
N ILE A 353 10.04 6.02 -5.85
CA ILE A 353 8.97 5.43 -6.70
C ILE A 353 9.58 4.74 -7.91
N ASP A 354 10.44 5.42 -8.69
CA ASP A 354 11.13 4.83 -9.85
C ASP A 354 11.98 3.61 -9.48
N ALA A 355 12.56 3.59 -8.27
CA ALA A 355 13.34 2.46 -7.80
C ALA A 355 12.44 1.27 -7.44
N LEU A 356 11.36 1.51 -6.70
CA LEU A 356 10.38 0.51 -6.33
C LEU A 356 9.71 -0.11 -7.56
N LEU A 357 9.36 0.71 -8.55
CA LEU A 357 8.74 0.26 -9.80
C LEU A 357 9.64 -0.61 -10.67
N LYS A 358 10.94 -0.72 -10.37
CA LYS A 358 11.91 -1.60 -11.04
C LYS A 358 12.12 -2.93 -10.34
N LEU A 359 11.46 -3.17 -9.20
CA LEU A 359 11.59 -4.40 -8.43
C LEU A 359 10.59 -5.47 -8.91
N ASP A 360 10.52 -5.72 -10.23
CA ASP A 360 9.67 -6.76 -10.82
C ASP A 360 10.12 -8.20 -10.50
N ASP A 361 11.23 -8.34 -9.79
CA ASP A 361 11.71 -9.59 -9.18
C ASP A 361 11.26 -9.79 -7.73
N VAL A 362 10.72 -8.76 -7.07
CA VAL A 362 10.31 -8.77 -5.66
C VAL A 362 8.81 -8.48 -5.49
N ILE A 363 8.27 -7.56 -6.28
CA ILE A 363 6.93 -7.01 -6.10
C ILE A 363 6.02 -7.65 -7.15
N ASP A 364 4.95 -8.31 -6.69
CA ASP A 364 4.03 -9.04 -7.55
C ASP A 364 2.88 -8.17 -8.07
N LEU A 365 2.50 -7.12 -7.33
CA LEU A 365 1.41 -6.22 -7.70
C LEU A 365 1.63 -4.80 -7.18
N VAL A 366 1.44 -3.81 -8.04
CA VAL A 366 1.38 -2.39 -7.66
C VAL A 366 -0.07 -1.89 -7.68
N ILE A 367 -0.48 -1.18 -6.65
CA ILE A 367 -1.80 -0.54 -6.57
C ILE A 367 -1.63 0.97 -6.29
N PRO A 368 -1.82 1.83 -7.29
CA PRO A 368 -1.83 3.27 -7.10
C PRO A 368 -3.20 3.75 -6.58
N ARG A 369 -3.19 4.59 -5.53
CA ARG A 369 -4.34 5.31 -4.99
C ARG A 369 -4.05 6.81 -4.94
N GLY A 370 -4.29 7.49 -6.06
CA GLY A 370 -4.06 8.93 -6.19
C GLY A 370 -4.79 9.51 -7.39
N GLY A 371 -4.33 10.64 -7.90
CA GLY A 371 -4.89 11.23 -9.12
C GLY A 371 -4.51 10.45 -10.39
N ASN A 372 -5.25 10.69 -11.48
CA ASN A 372 -5.08 10.03 -12.78
C ASN A 372 -3.64 10.15 -13.30
N ALA A 373 -2.96 11.27 -13.04
CA ALA A 373 -1.56 11.50 -13.41
C ALA A 373 -0.59 10.52 -12.73
N LEU A 374 -0.77 10.24 -11.43
CA LEU A 374 0.05 9.28 -10.70
C LEU A 374 -0.19 7.86 -11.22
N VAL A 375 -1.47 7.47 -11.36
CA VAL A 375 -1.84 6.14 -11.85
C VAL A 375 -1.26 5.91 -13.25
N SER A 376 -1.45 6.87 -14.14
CA SER A 376 -0.92 6.82 -15.50
C SER A 376 0.60 6.72 -15.50
N TYR A 377 1.29 7.55 -14.72
CA TYR A 377 2.74 7.48 -14.62
C TYR A 377 3.22 6.10 -14.16
N ILE A 378 2.61 5.52 -13.13
CA ILE A 378 2.98 4.18 -12.63
C ILE A 378 2.72 3.11 -13.71
N GLN A 379 1.57 3.12 -14.36
CA GLN A 379 1.23 2.17 -15.43
C GLN A 379 2.25 2.17 -16.58
N HIS A 380 2.84 3.33 -16.90
CA HIS A 380 3.83 3.45 -17.97
C HIS A 380 5.28 3.20 -17.52
N SER A 381 5.54 3.16 -16.20
CA SER A 381 6.90 3.18 -15.64
C SER A 381 7.33 1.85 -15.00
N THR A 382 6.49 0.81 -15.02
CA THR A 382 6.79 -0.48 -14.40
C THR A 382 6.44 -1.67 -15.30
N ARG A 383 7.12 -2.80 -15.05
CA ARG A 383 6.77 -4.12 -15.59
C ARG A 383 5.93 -4.94 -14.61
N ILE A 384 5.84 -4.50 -13.36
CA ILE A 384 5.00 -5.13 -12.34
C ILE A 384 3.54 -4.95 -12.76
N PRO A 385 2.68 -5.98 -12.63
CA PRO A 385 1.24 -5.80 -12.83
C PRO A 385 0.69 -4.62 -12.00
N VAL A 386 -0.13 -3.79 -12.62
CA VAL A 386 -0.76 -2.63 -11.97
C VAL A 386 -2.27 -2.84 -11.89
N LEU A 387 -2.82 -2.75 -10.68
CA LEU A 387 -4.27 -2.81 -10.44
C LEU A 387 -4.78 -1.44 -10.03
N GLY A 388 -5.74 -0.91 -10.78
CA GLY A 388 -6.36 0.39 -10.52
C GLY A 388 -7.18 0.86 -11.71
N HIS A 389 -7.53 2.14 -11.73
CA HIS A 389 -8.18 2.79 -12.87
C HIS A 389 -7.52 4.15 -13.12
N ALA A 390 -7.35 4.50 -14.39
CA ALA A 390 -6.79 5.79 -14.77
C ALA A 390 -7.84 6.90 -14.81
N ASP A 391 -9.09 6.59 -15.20
CA ASP A 391 -10.18 7.56 -15.39
C ASP A 391 -11.52 7.05 -14.84
N GLY A 392 -12.41 7.97 -14.45
CA GLY A 392 -13.73 7.72 -13.87
C GLY A 392 -14.91 8.30 -14.66
N ILE A 393 -15.00 8.06 -15.97
CA ILE A 393 -16.07 8.60 -16.83
C ILE A 393 -17.27 7.66 -16.80
N CYS A 394 -18.21 7.95 -15.90
CA CYS A 394 -19.41 7.15 -15.65
C CYS A 394 -20.66 7.77 -16.28
N HIS A 395 -21.62 6.94 -16.71
CA HIS A 395 -22.87 7.40 -17.32
C HIS A 395 -24.10 7.01 -16.50
N VAL A 396 -25.14 7.84 -16.63
CA VAL A 396 -26.52 7.49 -16.26
C VAL A 396 -27.39 7.63 -17.50
N TYR A 397 -27.91 6.51 -18.00
CA TYR A 397 -28.87 6.45 -19.10
C TYR A 397 -30.31 6.42 -18.57
N LEU A 398 -31.10 7.40 -19.00
CA LEU A 398 -32.53 7.52 -18.72
C LEU A 398 -33.30 7.02 -19.94
N ASP A 399 -33.78 5.79 -19.86
CA ASP A 399 -34.54 5.11 -20.90
C ASP A 399 -35.97 5.68 -21.05
N VAL A 400 -36.65 5.35 -22.16
CA VAL A 400 -38.02 5.81 -22.44
C VAL A 400 -39.03 5.40 -21.36
N ASP A 401 -38.85 4.22 -20.74
CA ASP A 401 -39.72 3.70 -19.69
C ASP A 401 -39.20 4.04 -18.27
N ALA A 402 -38.32 5.03 -18.13
CA ALA A 402 -37.82 5.47 -16.83
C ALA A 402 -38.93 6.07 -15.95
N ASP A 403 -39.03 5.62 -14.69
CA ASP A 403 -39.81 6.35 -13.69
C ASP A 403 -39.19 7.75 -13.47
N PRO A 404 -39.96 8.85 -13.69
CA PRO A 404 -39.41 10.19 -13.62
C PRO A 404 -38.85 10.57 -12.24
N ALA A 405 -39.40 10.04 -11.14
CA ALA A 405 -38.92 10.36 -9.81
C ALA A 405 -37.59 9.66 -9.53
N LYS A 406 -37.46 8.37 -9.90
CA LYS A 406 -36.20 7.62 -9.80
C LYS A 406 -35.12 8.26 -10.67
N ALA A 407 -35.44 8.62 -11.90
CA ALA A 407 -34.50 9.23 -12.85
C ALA A 407 -33.86 10.52 -12.28
N LEU A 408 -34.68 11.42 -11.73
CA LEU A 408 -34.19 12.66 -11.13
C LEU A 408 -33.32 12.40 -9.89
N ALA A 409 -33.78 11.52 -8.98
CA ALA A 409 -33.06 11.21 -7.76
C ALA A 409 -31.70 10.54 -8.05
N ILE A 410 -31.68 9.56 -8.96
CA ILE A 410 -30.47 8.83 -9.34
C ILE A 410 -29.48 9.74 -10.07
N ALA A 411 -29.93 10.58 -11.01
CA ALA A 411 -29.05 11.50 -11.73
C ALA A 411 -28.39 12.52 -10.78
N VAL A 412 -29.17 13.09 -9.84
CA VAL A 412 -28.64 14.04 -8.86
C VAL A 412 -27.68 13.36 -7.89
N ASP A 413 -28.05 12.23 -7.30
CA ASP A 413 -27.18 11.51 -6.35
C ASP A 413 -25.88 11.05 -7.01
N SER A 414 -25.97 10.52 -8.24
CA SER A 414 -24.81 10.06 -9.00
C SER A 414 -23.78 11.16 -9.24
N LYS A 415 -24.19 12.44 -9.31
CA LYS A 415 -23.26 13.56 -9.52
C LYS A 415 -22.93 14.37 -8.27
N ALA A 416 -23.93 14.72 -7.47
CA ALA A 416 -23.82 15.74 -6.43
C ALA A 416 -23.43 15.19 -5.05
N ASP A 417 -23.55 13.88 -4.78
CA ASP A 417 -23.16 13.27 -3.50
C ASP A 417 -21.68 13.52 -3.18
N TYR A 418 -20.79 13.11 -4.10
CA TYR A 418 -19.36 13.35 -3.98
C TYR A 418 -18.74 13.53 -5.38
N PRO A 419 -18.75 14.76 -5.93
CA PRO A 419 -18.40 15.01 -7.34
C PRO A 419 -16.95 14.69 -7.73
N ALA A 420 -16.04 14.59 -6.75
CA ALA A 420 -14.64 14.25 -6.96
C ALA A 420 -14.34 12.75 -6.80
N ALA A 421 -15.38 11.91 -6.70
CA ALA A 421 -15.26 10.46 -6.71
C ALA A 421 -15.17 9.94 -8.15
N CYS A 422 -14.36 8.91 -8.38
CA CYS A 422 -14.18 8.28 -9.69
C CYS A 422 -15.41 7.55 -10.24
N ASN A 423 -16.42 7.35 -9.41
CA ASN A 423 -17.69 6.75 -9.81
C ASN A 423 -18.83 7.80 -9.86
N ALA A 424 -18.52 9.10 -9.79
CA ALA A 424 -19.50 10.14 -10.03
C ALA A 424 -19.92 10.12 -11.51
N ALA A 425 -21.20 10.37 -11.80
CA ALA A 425 -21.67 10.44 -13.17
C ALA A 425 -21.07 11.65 -13.89
N GLU A 426 -20.38 11.45 -15.02
CA GLU A 426 -19.80 12.54 -15.80
C GLU A 426 -20.66 12.88 -17.03
N THR A 427 -21.53 11.95 -17.45
CA THR A 427 -22.50 12.16 -18.53
C THR A 427 -23.88 11.59 -18.18
N ILE A 428 -24.93 12.37 -18.42
CA ILE A 428 -26.32 11.90 -18.40
C ILE A 428 -26.81 11.71 -19.84
N LEU A 429 -27.18 10.48 -20.18
CA LEU A 429 -27.80 10.15 -21.45
C LEU A 429 -29.31 10.10 -21.27
N VAL A 430 -30.08 10.73 -22.16
CA VAL A 430 -31.54 10.71 -22.10
C VAL A 430 -32.10 10.22 -23.42
N HIS A 431 -33.04 9.27 -23.36
CA HIS A 431 -33.74 8.83 -24.55
C HIS A 431 -34.45 10.01 -25.23
N GLU A 432 -34.34 10.15 -26.55
CA GLU A 432 -34.82 11.32 -27.30
C GLU A 432 -36.34 11.53 -27.20
N ALA A 433 -37.14 10.47 -27.04
CA ALA A 433 -38.57 10.54 -26.81
C ALA A 433 -38.93 11.33 -25.53
N LEU A 434 -37.98 11.45 -24.59
CA LEU A 434 -38.13 12.19 -23.35
C LEU A 434 -37.53 13.61 -23.40
N ALA A 435 -37.09 14.08 -24.57
CA ALA A 435 -36.44 15.38 -24.74
C ALA A 435 -37.32 16.56 -24.33
N ASP A 436 -38.64 16.45 -24.49
CA ASP A 436 -39.61 17.51 -24.13
C ASP A 436 -40.28 17.31 -22.76
N SER A 437 -40.07 16.17 -22.12
CA SER A 437 -40.73 15.82 -20.86
C SER A 437 -39.73 15.68 -19.70
N LEU A 438 -38.89 14.64 -19.70
CA LEU A 438 -37.98 14.34 -18.61
C LEU A 438 -36.69 15.16 -18.68
N ALA A 439 -36.11 15.34 -19.88
CA ALA A 439 -34.82 16.01 -20.03
C ALA A 439 -34.78 17.43 -19.42
N PRO A 440 -35.79 18.31 -19.62
CA PRO A 440 -35.81 19.63 -18.99
C PRO A 440 -35.86 19.56 -17.45
N ARG A 441 -36.60 18.58 -16.90
CA ARG A 441 -36.73 18.36 -15.46
C ARG A 441 -35.41 17.88 -14.85
N VAL A 442 -34.65 17.04 -15.56
CA VAL A 442 -33.31 16.58 -15.16
C VAL A 442 -32.34 17.75 -15.10
N VAL A 443 -32.33 18.60 -16.14
CA VAL A 443 -31.51 19.82 -16.18
C VAL A 443 -31.84 20.73 -14.99
N GLU A 444 -33.12 20.95 -14.71
CA GLU A 444 -33.56 21.79 -13.59
C GLU A 444 -33.15 21.19 -12.23
N ALA A 445 -33.34 19.88 -12.03
CA ALA A 445 -32.96 19.21 -10.78
C ALA A 445 -31.45 19.28 -10.52
N LEU A 446 -30.62 19.06 -11.55
CA LEU A 446 -29.16 19.19 -11.47
C LEU A 446 -28.75 20.63 -11.14
N LYS A 447 -29.33 21.63 -11.81
CA LYS A 447 -29.06 23.05 -11.52
C LYS A 447 -29.45 23.42 -10.09
N ASN A 448 -30.59 22.93 -9.60
CA ASN A 448 -31.03 23.15 -8.22
C ASN A 448 -30.09 22.51 -7.20
N ALA A 449 -29.38 21.45 -7.58
CA ALA A 449 -28.29 20.85 -6.78
C ALA A 449 -26.93 21.55 -6.95
N GLY A 450 -26.87 22.66 -7.69
CA GLY A 450 -25.64 23.42 -7.93
C GLY A 450 -24.75 22.86 -9.04
N VAL A 451 -25.25 21.93 -9.85
CA VAL A 451 -24.51 21.31 -10.96
C VAL A 451 -24.63 22.15 -12.23
N THR A 452 -23.50 22.42 -12.88
CA THR A 452 -23.43 23.00 -14.23
C THR A 452 -23.62 21.89 -15.26
N VAL A 453 -24.67 22.01 -16.10
CA VAL A 453 -24.98 21.03 -17.15
C VAL A 453 -24.43 21.50 -18.49
N HIS A 454 -23.57 20.70 -19.10
CA HIS A 454 -22.97 20.95 -20.42
C HIS A 454 -23.72 20.16 -21.49
N ALA A 455 -24.33 20.85 -22.45
CA ALA A 455 -25.08 20.19 -23.53
C ALA A 455 -24.13 19.59 -24.57
N GLY A 456 -24.27 18.28 -24.81
CA GLY A 456 -23.67 17.56 -25.93
C GLY A 456 -24.31 17.94 -27.27
N PRO A 457 -23.75 17.46 -28.39
CA PRO A 457 -24.20 17.78 -29.75
C PRO A 457 -25.71 17.75 -30.01
N ARG A 458 -26.47 16.72 -29.60
CA ARG A 458 -27.92 16.67 -29.88
C ARG A 458 -28.70 17.46 -28.83
N ALA A 459 -28.30 17.38 -27.57
CA ALA A 459 -28.86 18.19 -26.49
C ALA A 459 -28.74 19.70 -26.76
N ALA A 460 -27.70 20.12 -27.49
CA ALA A 460 -27.40 21.52 -27.75
C ALA A 460 -28.50 22.27 -28.53
N ALA A 461 -29.18 21.57 -29.44
CA ALA A 461 -30.31 22.12 -30.18
C ALA A 461 -31.52 22.37 -29.27
N ARG A 462 -31.69 21.55 -28.23
CA ARG A 462 -32.83 21.62 -27.31
C ARG A 462 -32.61 22.57 -26.14
N PHE A 463 -31.36 22.68 -25.71
CA PHE A 463 -30.92 23.51 -24.58
C PHE A 463 -29.87 24.52 -25.07
N PRO A 464 -30.27 25.56 -25.81
CA PRO A 464 -29.33 26.54 -26.37
C PRO A 464 -28.66 27.40 -25.29
N ASP A 465 -29.29 27.54 -24.12
CA ASP A 465 -28.79 28.36 -23.01
C ASP A 465 -27.79 27.62 -22.10
N LEU A 466 -27.56 26.32 -22.32
CA LEU A 466 -26.55 25.55 -21.59
C LEU A 466 -25.16 25.74 -22.23
N PRO A 467 -24.07 25.76 -21.43
CA PRO A 467 -22.72 25.65 -21.96
C PRO A 467 -22.59 24.38 -22.81
N ARG A 468 -21.65 24.38 -23.77
CA ARG A 468 -21.42 23.23 -24.65
C ARG A 468 -20.39 22.30 -24.02
N ALA A 469 -20.65 21.00 -24.08
CA ALA A 469 -19.62 20.01 -23.78
C ALA A 469 -18.55 20.05 -24.90
N GLU A 470 -17.28 20.21 -24.53
CA GLU A 470 -16.17 20.21 -25.50
C GLU A 470 -15.94 18.81 -26.09
N THR A 471 -16.11 17.78 -25.26
CA THR A 471 -16.01 16.37 -25.62
C THR A 471 -16.94 15.57 -24.71
N MET A 472 -17.47 14.45 -25.22
CA MET A 472 -18.28 13.52 -24.43
C MET A 472 -17.41 12.55 -23.61
N ARG A 473 -16.09 12.51 -23.86
CA ARG A 473 -15.12 11.74 -23.08
C ARG A 473 -14.36 12.68 -22.14
N HIS A 474 -15.02 13.11 -21.07
CA HIS A 474 -14.46 14.04 -20.08
C HIS A 474 -14.79 13.60 -18.64
N GLU A 475 -13.81 13.66 -17.75
CA GLU A 475 -14.02 13.49 -16.30
C GLU A 475 -13.88 14.87 -15.65
N TYR A 476 -15.00 15.46 -15.22
CA TYR A 476 -14.99 16.80 -14.64
C TYR A 476 -14.45 16.80 -13.21
N SER A 477 -14.77 15.77 -12.41
CA SER A 477 -14.40 15.70 -10.98
C SER A 477 -14.86 16.91 -10.13
N SER A 478 -15.87 17.64 -10.62
CA SER A 478 -16.47 18.84 -10.04
C SER A 478 -18.00 18.78 -10.16
N LEU A 479 -18.73 19.82 -9.73
CA LEU A 479 -20.17 19.96 -9.95
C LEU A 479 -20.49 20.34 -11.40
N ASP A 480 -19.98 19.56 -12.34
CA ASP A 480 -20.19 19.67 -13.78
C ASP A 480 -20.56 18.29 -14.33
N VAL A 481 -21.45 18.27 -15.32
CA VAL A 481 -21.89 17.03 -15.99
C VAL A 481 -22.29 17.33 -17.43
N ALA A 482 -21.98 16.42 -18.35
CA ALA A 482 -22.51 16.49 -19.71
C ALA A 482 -23.93 15.93 -19.78
N LEU A 483 -24.75 16.43 -20.70
CA LEU A 483 -26.06 15.87 -21.03
C LEU A 483 -26.16 15.66 -22.54
N GLU A 484 -26.54 14.46 -22.96
CA GLU A 484 -26.73 14.13 -24.37
C GLU A 484 -28.03 13.35 -24.59
N LEU A 485 -28.65 13.56 -25.75
CA LEU A 485 -29.82 12.81 -26.20
C LEU A 485 -29.39 11.63 -27.08
N VAL A 486 -29.96 10.46 -26.84
CA VAL A 486 -29.72 9.24 -27.62
C VAL A 486 -31.04 8.67 -28.13
N PRO A 487 -31.07 8.09 -29.34
CA PRO A 487 -32.31 7.67 -29.98
C PRO A 487 -32.92 6.41 -29.37
N ASP A 488 -32.09 5.52 -28.82
CA ASP A 488 -32.50 4.22 -28.28
C ASP A 488 -31.42 3.64 -27.35
N LEU A 489 -31.69 2.45 -26.81
CA LEU A 489 -30.79 1.68 -25.94
C LEU A 489 -29.46 1.34 -26.62
N ASP A 490 -29.48 0.90 -27.88
CA ASP A 490 -28.26 0.45 -28.56
C ASP A 490 -27.31 1.65 -28.77
N ALA A 491 -27.83 2.82 -29.14
CA ALA A 491 -27.04 4.04 -29.23
C ALA A 491 -26.54 4.53 -27.86
N ALA A 492 -27.28 4.30 -26.77
CA ALA A 492 -26.80 4.57 -25.41
C ALA A 492 -25.59 3.69 -25.06
N ILE A 493 -25.67 2.39 -25.36
CA ILE A 493 -24.58 1.42 -25.14
C ILE A 493 -23.36 1.78 -25.99
N GLU A 494 -23.55 2.09 -27.28
CA GLU A 494 -22.48 2.54 -28.18
C GLU A 494 -21.80 3.81 -27.64
N HIS A 495 -22.58 4.77 -27.13
CA HIS A 495 -22.05 5.98 -26.51
C HIS A 495 -21.17 5.65 -25.30
N ILE A 496 -21.66 4.79 -24.41
CA ILE A 496 -20.95 4.35 -23.20
C ILE A 496 -19.63 3.65 -23.58
N HIS A 497 -19.64 2.74 -24.55
CA HIS A 497 -18.43 2.05 -24.99
C HIS A 497 -17.41 2.99 -25.63
N ALA A 498 -17.88 4.02 -26.34
CA ALA A 498 -17.01 4.99 -27.02
C ALA A 498 -16.43 6.05 -26.06
N ASN A 499 -17.20 6.47 -25.05
CA ASN A 499 -16.86 7.65 -24.22
C ASN A 499 -16.59 7.31 -22.76
N GLY A 500 -17.00 6.15 -22.26
CA GLY A 500 -16.79 5.74 -20.87
C GLY A 500 -15.38 5.26 -20.59
N SER A 501 -15.06 5.19 -19.30
CA SER A 501 -13.81 4.57 -18.82
C SER A 501 -13.96 3.09 -18.45
N GLY A 502 -15.18 2.53 -18.61
CA GLY A 502 -15.50 1.16 -18.20
C GLY A 502 -15.54 1.00 -16.68
N HIS A 503 -15.83 2.09 -15.94
CA HIS A 503 -15.91 2.11 -14.49
C HIS A 503 -17.30 1.71 -14.00
N THR A 504 -18.24 2.65 -13.93
CA THR A 504 -19.61 2.40 -13.48
C THR A 504 -20.61 2.98 -14.47
N GLU A 505 -21.58 2.19 -14.90
CA GLU A 505 -22.60 2.63 -15.85
C GLU A 505 -23.99 2.29 -15.32
N VAL A 506 -24.95 3.20 -15.46
CA VAL A 506 -26.28 3.07 -14.86
C VAL A 506 -27.35 3.18 -15.94
N ILE A 507 -28.36 2.31 -15.88
CA ILE A 507 -29.63 2.49 -16.58
C ILE A 507 -30.76 2.75 -15.59
N VAL A 508 -31.64 3.68 -15.93
CA VAL A 508 -32.92 3.90 -15.26
C VAL A 508 -34.05 3.54 -16.22
N THR A 509 -34.79 2.47 -15.92
CA THR A 509 -35.94 1.98 -16.71
C THR A 509 -36.85 1.11 -15.83
N GLU A 510 -38.15 1.09 -16.11
CA GLU A 510 -39.08 0.10 -15.54
C GLU A 510 -39.28 -1.12 -16.46
N ASP A 511 -38.75 -1.11 -17.69
CA ASP A 511 -38.78 -2.26 -18.59
C ASP A 511 -37.67 -3.26 -18.26
N ALA A 512 -38.06 -4.46 -17.82
CA ALA A 512 -37.13 -5.49 -17.38
C ALA A 512 -36.25 -6.01 -18.53
N ALA A 513 -36.79 -6.13 -19.76
CA ALA A 513 -36.03 -6.64 -20.89
C ALA A 513 -34.93 -5.66 -21.32
N THR A 514 -35.21 -4.36 -21.27
CA THR A 514 -34.27 -3.27 -21.53
C THR A 514 -33.20 -3.19 -20.46
N ALA A 515 -33.57 -3.34 -19.18
CA ALA A 515 -32.62 -3.43 -18.08
C ALA A 515 -31.66 -4.62 -18.25
N ASP A 516 -32.19 -5.82 -18.50
CA ASP A 516 -31.38 -7.04 -18.70
C ASP A 516 -30.45 -6.91 -19.92
N ALA A 517 -30.94 -6.31 -21.00
CA ALA A 517 -30.13 -6.04 -22.19
C ALA A 517 -28.97 -5.06 -21.89
N PHE A 518 -29.22 -3.98 -21.14
CA PHE A 518 -28.18 -3.05 -20.73
C PHE A 518 -27.13 -3.71 -19.83
N LEU A 519 -27.59 -4.40 -18.77
CA LEU A 519 -26.74 -5.11 -17.81
C LEU A 519 -25.84 -6.15 -18.49
N SER A 520 -26.34 -6.81 -19.54
CA SER A 520 -25.58 -7.81 -20.30
C SER A 520 -24.64 -7.23 -21.34
N LYS A 521 -24.99 -6.11 -22.00
CA LYS A 521 -24.23 -5.56 -23.14
C LYS A 521 -23.21 -4.50 -22.73
N VAL A 522 -23.41 -3.80 -21.63
CA VAL A 522 -22.47 -2.77 -21.15
C VAL A 522 -21.26 -3.44 -20.52
N ASP A 523 -20.07 -3.11 -21.03
CA ASP A 523 -18.82 -3.73 -20.61
C ASP A 523 -18.03 -2.80 -19.69
N ALA A 524 -18.56 -2.63 -18.48
CA ALA A 524 -17.94 -1.85 -17.41
C ALA A 524 -17.65 -2.72 -16.18
N ALA A 525 -16.89 -2.19 -15.23
CA ALA A 525 -16.57 -2.87 -13.99
C ALA A 525 -17.80 -3.05 -13.10
N CYS A 526 -18.69 -2.05 -13.09
CA CYS A 526 -19.98 -2.09 -12.44
C CYS A 526 -21.07 -1.62 -13.41
N VAL A 527 -22.18 -2.36 -13.47
CA VAL A 527 -23.37 -1.96 -14.24
C VAL A 527 -24.58 -2.02 -13.33
N HIS A 528 -25.32 -0.91 -13.22
CA HIS A 528 -26.43 -0.78 -12.28
C HIS A 528 -27.76 -0.58 -13.02
N HIS A 529 -28.83 -1.14 -12.47
CA HIS A 529 -30.22 -0.85 -12.85
C HIS A 529 -30.91 -0.14 -11.70
N ASN A 530 -31.49 1.03 -11.97
CA ASN A 530 -32.25 1.82 -10.99
C ASN A 530 -31.49 2.10 -9.67
N ALA A 531 -30.17 2.22 -9.74
CA ALA A 531 -29.31 2.54 -8.58
C ALA A 531 -28.17 3.47 -8.98
N SER A 532 -27.86 4.43 -8.11
CA SER A 532 -26.81 5.42 -8.30
C SER A 532 -25.45 4.80 -8.63
N SER A 533 -24.65 5.50 -9.45
CA SER A 533 -23.27 5.08 -9.75
C SER A 533 -22.40 5.07 -8.49
N ARG A 534 -22.77 5.87 -7.48
CA ARG A 534 -22.07 6.00 -6.20
C ARG A 534 -22.01 4.71 -5.38
N PHE A 535 -22.88 3.74 -5.68
CA PHE A 535 -22.84 2.43 -5.01
C PHE A 535 -21.59 1.60 -5.32
N SER A 536 -20.85 1.88 -6.41
CA SER A 536 -19.61 1.18 -6.74
C SER A 536 -18.47 1.53 -5.78
N ASP A 537 -18.47 0.89 -4.62
CA ASP A 537 -17.56 1.09 -3.51
C ASP A 537 -17.50 -0.20 -2.69
N GLY A 538 -16.29 -0.60 -2.27
CA GLY A 538 -16.08 -1.88 -1.60
C GLY A 538 -16.85 -2.03 -0.30
N PHE A 539 -17.00 -0.96 0.49
CA PHE A 539 -17.82 -1.03 1.71
C PHE A 539 -19.30 -1.19 1.37
N ARG A 540 -19.81 -0.41 0.41
CA ARG A 540 -21.22 -0.50 -0.04
C ARG A 540 -21.56 -1.86 -0.66
N TYR A 541 -20.59 -2.54 -1.27
CA TYR A 541 -20.73 -3.91 -1.79
C TYR A 541 -20.55 -5.00 -0.73
N GLY A 542 -20.28 -4.65 0.53
CA GLY A 542 -20.12 -5.61 1.62
C GLY A 542 -18.73 -6.25 1.71
N LEU A 543 -17.72 -5.69 1.03
CA LEU A 543 -16.33 -6.18 1.07
C LEU A 543 -15.56 -5.72 2.32
N GLY A 544 -16.17 -4.90 3.17
CA GLY A 544 -15.58 -4.33 4.39
C GLY A 544 -14.63 -3.16 4.11
N ALA A 545 -13.69 -3.32 3.17
CA ALA A 545 -12.88 -2.24 2.62
C ALA A 545 -12.45 -2.57 1.17
N GLU A 546 -11.76 -1.64 0.53
CA GLU A 546 -11.18 -1.84 -0.81
C GLU A 546 -9.75 -1.30 -0.91
N VAL A 547 -8.88 -2.05 -1.59
CA VAL A 547 -7.56 -1.54 -2.01
C VAL A 547 -7.67 -0.56 -3.17
N GLY A 548 -8.79 -0.53 -3.87
CA GLY A 548 -9.13 0.38 -4.95
C GLY A 548 -10.22 -0.20 -5.84
N ILE A 549 -10.54 0.50 -6.93
CA ILE A 549 -11.42 0.01 -7.98
C ILE A 549 -10.57 -0.31 -9.20
N SER A 550 -10.84 -1.44 -9.87
CA SER A 550 -10.15 -1.86 -11.08
C SER A 550 -11.09 -1.82 -12.27
N THR A 551 -10.68 -1.14 -13.34
CA THR A 551 -11.34 -1.24 -14.67
C THR A 551 -10.67 -2.26 -15.58
N GLY A 552 -9.60 -2.91 -15.11
CA GLY A 552 -8.90 -3.96 -15.84
C GLY A 552 -9.80 -5.18 -16.07
N ARG A 553 -9.58 -5.88 -17.19
CA ARG A 553 -10.35 -7.08 -17.58
C ARG A 553 -9.70 -8.39 -17.15
N ILE A 554 -8.53 -8.31 -16.52
CA ILE A 554 -7.77 -9.45 -16.02
C ILE A 554 -7.69 -9.38 -14.50
N HIS A 555 -7.60 -10.54 -13.86
CA HIS A 555 -7.45 -10.71 -12.42
C HIS A 555 -8.68 -10.27 -11.59
N ALA A 556 -8.84 -8.97 -11.33
CA ALA A 556 -9.93 -8.42 -10.52
C ALA A 556 -10.49 -7.16 -11.17
N ARG A 557 -11.82 -7.01 -11.15
CA ARG A 557 -12.58 -5.93 -11.79
C ARG A 557 -13.69 -5.45 -10.87
N GLY A 558 -13.88 -4.13 -10.78
CA GLY A 558 -14.74 -3.47 -9.80
C GLY A 558 -14.01 -3.14 -8.50
N PRO A 559 -14.74 -2.85 -7.41
CA PRO A 559 -14.15 -2.70 -6.08
C PRO A 559 -13.37 -3.95 -5.66
N VAL A 560 -12.11 -3.76 -5.26
CA VAL A 560 -11.18 -4.86 -4.99
C VAL A 560 -10.99 -5.03 -3.49
N GLY A 561 -11.60 -6.09 -2.94
CA GLY A 561 -11.45 -6.54 -1.55
C GLY A 561 -10.39 -7.63 -1.38
N VAL A 562 -10.55 -8.50 -0.37
CA VAL A 562 -9.61 -9.60 -0.03
C VAL A 562 -9.39 -10.56 -1.20
N GLU A 563 -10.46 -10.99 -1.88
CA GLU A 563 -10.37 -11.96 -2.98
C GLU A 563 -9.51 -11.47 -4.15
N GLY A 564 -9.57 -10.16 -4.44
CA GLY A 564 -8.76 -9.55 -5.49
C GLY A 564 -7.28 -9.43 -5.13
N LEU A 565 -6.88 -9.82 -3.93
CA LEU A 565 -5.49 -9.94 -3.49
C LEU A 565 -4.99 -11.39 -3.41
N LEU A 566 -5.75 -12.32 -4.00
CA LEU A 566 -5.41 -13.73 -4.07
C LEU A 566 -5.18 -14.15 -5.52
N THR A 567 -4.32 -15.14 -5.72
CA THR A 567 -4.21 -15.90 -6.97
C THR A 567 -4.52 -17.37 -6.69
N THR A 568 -4.23 -18.25 -7.65
CA THR A 568 -4.54 -19.68 -7.55
C THR A 568 -3.33 -20.54 -7.87
N LYS A 569 -3.21 -21.69 -7.19
CA LYS A 569 -2.22 -22.72 -7.53
C LYS A 569 -2.87 -24.09 -7.70
N PHE A 570 -2.27 -24.90 -8.56
CA PHE A 570 -2.64 -26.31 -8.71
C PHE A 570 -1.81 -27.18 -7.76
N VAL A 571 -2.48 -28.04 -7.00
CA VAL A 571 -1.89 -29.00 -6.07
C VAL A 571 -2.27 -30.40 -6.55
N LEU A 572 -1.28 -31.14 -7.03
CA LEU A 572 -1.44 -32.52 -7.48
C LEU A 572 -0.88 -33.47 -6.41
N ARG A 573 -1.74 -34.34 -5.88
CA ARG A 573 -1.37 -35.40 -4.93
C ARG A 573 -1.41 -36.74 -5.65
N GLY A 574 -0.28 -37.42 -5.68
CA GLY A 574 -0.14 -38.75 -6.26
C GLY A 574 0.50 -39.74 -5.29
N ASN A 575 0.60 -40.97 -5.75
CA ASN A 575 1.25 -42.11 -5.10
C ASN A 575 2.30 -42.75 -6.02
N GLY A 576 3.07 -41.92 -6.73
CA GLY A 576 4.13 -42.37 -7.64
C GLY A 576 3.69 -42.62 -9.09
N GLN A 577 2.55 -42.09 -9.52
CA GLN A 577 2.12 -42.14 -10.92
C GLN A 577 3.16 -41.49 -11.85
N LEU A 578 3.42 -42.14 -12.98
CA LEU A 578 4.34 -41.66 -14.02
C LEU A 578 3.55 -41.34 -15.29
N VAL A 579 3.98 -40.33 -16.04
CA VAL A 579 3.41 -40.06 -17.37
C VAL A 579 3.74 -41.22 -18.33
N ALA A 580 4.98 -41.72 -18.29
CA ALA A 580 5.49 -42.84 -19.10
C ALA A 580 5.02 -42.80 -20.57
N LYS A 581 5.36 -41.70 -21.28
CA LYS A 581 4.91 -41.43 -22.66
C LYS A 581 3.39 -41.52 -22.82
N ASP A 582 2.66 -40.96 -21.85
CA ASP A 582 1.20 -40.96 -21.73
C ASP A 582 0.55 -42.35 -21.57
N THR A 583 1.32 -43.35 -21.14
CA THR A 583 0.82 -44.72 -20.90
C THR A 583 0.86 -45.14 -19.44
N GLY A 584 1.46 -44.34 -18.55
CA GLY A 584 1.69 -44.72 -17.15
C GLY A 584 0.47 -44.56 -16.24
N VAL A 585 -0.58 -43.88 -16.71
CA VAL A 585 -1.87 -43.76 -16.01
C VAL A 585 -3.03 -43.91 -16.98
N LYS A 586 -4.17 -44.36 -16.47
CA LYS A 586 -5.45 -44.26 -17.17
C LYS A 586 -6.19 -43.03 -16.66
N TYR A 587 -6.33 -42.02 -17.49
CA TYR A 587 -7.05 -40.80 -17.14
C TYR A 587 -8.55 -41.06 -16.98
N THR A 588 -9.12 -40.51 -15.90
CA THR A 588 -10.55 -40.60 -15.58
C THR A 588 -11.23 -39.24 -15.51
N HIS A 589 -10.50 -38.18 -15.15
CA HIS A 589 -11.00 -36.80 -15.03
C HIS A 589 -12.34 -36.68 -14.27
N VAL A 590 -12.50 -37.44 -13.19
CA VAL A 590 -13.74 -37.40 -12.40
C VAL A 590 -13.74 -36.12 -11.59
N ILE A 591 -14.63 -35.19 -11.95
CA ILE A 591 -14.84 -33.93 -11.22
C ILE A 591 -15.35 -34.27 -9.81
N ARG A 592 -14.73 -33.65 -8.80
CA ARG A 592 -15.12 -33.79 -7.39
C ARG A 592 -15.69 -32.47 -6.90
N ASP A 593 -16.65 -32.53 -5.97
CA ASP A 593 -17.15 -31.33 -5.30
C ASP A 593 -16.00 -30.74 -4.46
N PRO A 594 -15.58 -29.48 -4.71
CA PRO A 594 -14.53 -28.84 -3.93
C PRO A 594 -14.80 -28.81 -2.42
N ARG A 595 -16.08 -28.79 -2.02
CA ARG A 595 -16.50 -28.76 -0.60
C ARG A 595 -16.41 -30.12 0.09
N SER A 596 -16.17 -31.19 -0.65
CA SER A 596 -16.08 -32.55 -0.12
C SER A 596 -14.65 -32.96 0.29
N LEU A 597 -13.68 -32.06 0.16
CA LEU A 597 -12.23 -32.31 0.25
C LEU A 597 -11.51 -31.24 1.07
#